data_AF-A0A319E4W9-F1
#
_entry.id   AF-A0A319E4W9-F1
#
_cell.length_a   1.000
_cell.length_b   1.000
_cell.length_c   1.000
_cell.angle_alpha   90.00
_cell.angle_beta   90.00
_cell.angle_gamma   90.00
#
_symmetry.space_group_name_H-M   'P 1'
#
loop_
_entity.id
_entity.type
_entity.pdbx_description
1 polymer ?
#
loop_
_entity_poly.entity_id
_entity_poly.type
_entity_poly.pdbx_seq_one_letter_code
_entity_poly.pdbx_strand_id
1 'polypeptide(L)' 'MKSVLTALYCLTWCLPALATPRMEITLGNSTSCQTYGGDSIANLACRDTCIEQGDGWTGGFCDDQQICHCTFNV' A
#
# COMPACT_ATOMS: atom_id res chain seq x y z
N MET A 1 -27.52 -0.92 40.17
CA MET A 1 -27.28 -0.35 38.82
C MET A 1 -25.93 0.39 38.74
N LYS A 2 -24.82 -0.22 39.20
CA LYS A 2 -23.48 0.37 39.14
C LYS A 2 -22.44 -0.62 38.59
N SER A 3 -22.63 -1.93 38.80
CA SER A 3 -21.69 -2.96 38.33
C SER A 3 -21.70 -3.25 36.83
N VAL A 4 -22.72 -2.83 36.08
CA VAL A 4 -22.79 -3.10 34.63
C VAL A 4 -21.91 -2.14 33.84
N LEU A 5 -21.77 -0.90 34.32
CA LEU A 5 -20.98 0.15 33.65
C LEU A 5 -19.47 -0.11 33.74
N THR A 6 -19.01 -0.74 34.83
CA THR A 6 -17.57 -1.05 35.03
C THR A 6 -17.08 -2.17 34.12
N ALA A 7 -17.94 -3.13 33.77
CA ALA A 7 -17.57 -4.23 32.87
C ALA A 7 -17.35 -3.77 31.42
N LEU A 8 -18.12 -2.76 30.97
CA LEU A 8 -18.03 -2.21 29.62
C LEU A 8 -16.73 -1.42 29.37
N TYR A 9 -16.15 -0.80 30.40
CA TYR A 9 -14.89 -0.04 30.29
C TYR A 9 -13.64 -0.93 30.13
N CYS A 10 -13.67 -2.17 30.60
CA CYS A 10 -12.52 -3.09 30.43
C CYS A 10 -12.46 -3.70 29.02
N LEU A 11 -13.60 -3.82 28.33
CA LEU A 11 -13.66 -4.43 26.99
C LEU A 11 -13.13 -3.52 25.89
N THR A 12 -13.13 -2.20 26.09
CA THR A 12 -12.68 -1.22 25.10
C THR A 12 -11.17 -0.98 25.11
N TRP A 13 -10.46 -1.37 26.17
CA TRP A 13 -9.01 -1.15 26.30
C TRP A 13 -8.11 -2.33 25.92
N CYS A 14 -8.71 -3.48 25.62
CA CYS A 14 -8.00 -4.71 25.24
C CYS A 14 -7.99 -4.99 23.73
N LEU A 15 -8.26 -4.00 22.87
CA LEU A 15 -7.93 -4.15 21.46
C LEU A 15 -6.46 -3.75 21.25
N PRO A 16 -5.51 -4.71 21.16
CA PRO A 16 -4.26 -4.38 20.51
C PRO A 16 -4.63 -3.89 19.12
N ALA A 17 -4.22 -2.68 18.79
CA ALA A 17 -4.15 -2.26 17.40
C ALA A 17 -3.26 -3.29 16.72
N LEU A 18 -3.88 -4.25 16.04
CA LEU A 18 -3.20 -5.11 15.09
C LEU A 18 -2.73 -4.16 14.01
N ALA A 19 -1.55 -3.58 14.21
CA ALA A 19 -0.75 -3.00 13.15
C ALA A 19 -0.53 -4.16 12.20
N THR A 20 -1.43 -4.29 11.21
CA THR A 20 -1.22 -5.21 10.12
C THR A 20 0.07 -4.70 9.48
N PRO A 21 1.18 -5.47 9.52
CA PRO A 21 2.31 -5.13 8.68
C PRO A 21 1.72 -5.03 7.28
N ARG A 22 1.92 -3.90 6.60
CA ARG A 22 1.56 -3.73 5.19
C ARG A 22 2.14 -4.97 4.52
N MET A 23 1.29 -5.89 4.06
CA MET A 23 1.77 -7.11 3.42
C MET A 23 2.63 -6.65 2.27
N GLU A 24 3.94 -6.74 2.46
CA GLU A 24 4.87 -6.63 1.36
C GLU A 24 4.61 -7.89 0.55
N ILE A 25 3.82 -7.73 -0.51
CA ILE A 25 3.65 -8.75 -1.52
C ILE A 25 5.06 -8.97 -2.06
N THR A 26 5.77 -9.96 -1.54
CA THR A 26 7.00 -10.45 -2.14
C THR A 26 6.58 -11.03 -3.48
N LEU A 27 6.61 -10.17 -4.50
CA LEU A 27 6.17 -10.47 -5.85
C LEU A 27 7.20 -11.42 -6.45
N GLY A 28 7.05 -12.72 -6.17
CA GLY A 28 7.81 -13.79 -6.82
C GLY A 28 7.56 -13.72 -8.31
N ASN A 29 8.59 -13.30 -9.07
CA ASN A 29 8.54 -12.84 -10.45
C ASN A 29 7.96 -11.41 -10.59
N SER A 30 8.78 -10.42 -10.17
CA SER A 30 8.39 -9.04 -9.86
C SER A 30 8.06 -8.17 -11.07
N THR A 31 7.01 -8.52 -11.80
CA THR A 31 6.45 -7.63 -12.81
C THR A 31 5.48 -6.66 -12.13
N SER A 32 6.00 -5.53 -11.64
CA SER A 32 5.23 -4.48 -10.94
C SER A 32 4.07 -3.93 -11.78
N CYS A 33 4.08 -4.16 -13.09
CA CYS A 33 3.12 -3.66 -14.05
C CYS A 33 2.16 -4.74 -14.60
N GLN A 34 2.10 -5.94 -14.01
CA GLN A 34 1.08 -6.93 -14.37
C GLN A 34 -0.27 -6.59 -13.72
N THR A 35 -0.98 -5.61 -14.29
CA THR A 35 -2.37 -5.29 -13.92
C THR A 35 -3.36 -5.77 -14.97
N TYR A 36 -4.48 -6.34 -14.52
CA TYR A 36 -5.64 -6.60 -15.37
C TYR A 36 -6.16 -5.28 -15.95
N GLY A 37 -6.16 -5.14 -17.28
CA GLY A 37 -6.57 -3.91 -17.97
C GLY A 37 -5.55 -3.32 -18.95
N GLY A 38 -4.34 -3.89 -19.02
CA GLY A 38 -3.32 -3.52 -20.01
C GLY A 38 -2.39 -2.38 -19.60
N ASP A 39 -1.51 -1.98 -20.51
CA ASP A 39 -0.32 -1.16 -20.21
C ASP A 39 -0.64 0.24 -19.71
N SER A 40 -1.77 0.82 -20.11
CA SER A 40 -2.20 2.14 -19.65
C SER A 40 -2.57 2.14 -18.16
N ILE A 41 -3.30 1.11 -17.72
CA ILE A 41 -3.67 0.93 -16.31
C ILE A 41 -2.42 0.57 -15.49
N ALA A 42 -1.55 -0.26 -16.05
CA ALA A 42 -0.28 -0.61 -15.41
C ALA A 42 0.60 0.61 -15.16
N ASN A 43 0.75 1.46 -16.18
CA ASN A 43 1.49 2.71 -16.06
C ASN A 43 0.89 3.65 -15.02
N LEU A 44 -0.44 3.76 -14.96
CA LEU A 44 -1.11 4.60 -13.96
C LEU A 44 -0.87 4.06 -12.54
N ALA A 45 -1.05 2.76 -12.33
CA ALA A 45 -0.82 2.13 -11.03
C ALA A 45 0.65 2.28 -10.58
N CYS A 46 1.60 2.07 -11.49
CA CYS A 46 3.03 2.31 -11.25
C CYS A 46 3.29 3.76 -10.84
N ARG A 47 2.79 4.73 -11.62
CA ARG A 47 2.94 6.16 -11.34
C ARG A 47 2.43 6.55 -9.96
N ASP A 48 1.21 6.13 -9.62
CA ASP A 48 0.57 6.54 -8.38
C ASP A 48 1.27 5.88 -7.18
N THR A 49 1.67 4.60 -7.30
CA THR A 49 2.48 3.91 -6.28
C THR A 49 3.79 4.65 -6.01
N CYS A 50 4.46 5.15 -7.05
CA CYS A 50 5.69 5.91 -6.88
C CYS A 50 5.46 7.25 -6.18
N ILE A 51 4.38 7.97 -6.51
CA ILE A 51 4.03 9.24 -5.85
C ILE A 51 3.71 9.00 -4.36
N GLU A 52 3.03 7.90 -4.03
CA GLU A 52 2.69 7.54 -2.65
C GLU A 52 3.91 7.23 -1.75
N GLN A 53 5.11 7.06 -2.32
CA GLN A 53 6.34 6.91 -1.53
C GLN A 53 6.73 8.20 -0.80
N GLY A 54 6.25 9.37 -1.24
CA GLY A 54 6.42 10.65 -0.58
C GLY A 54 7.35 11.62 -1.33
N ASP A 55 7.88 12.59 -0.60
CA ASP A 55 8.59 13.74 -1.18
C ASP A 55 9.78 13.33 -2.05
N GLY A 56 9.93 14.04 -3.17
CA GLY A 56 10.97 13.80 -4.19
C GLY A 56 10.57 12.80 -5.28
N TRP A 57 9.58 11.94 -5.04
CA TRP A 57 9.05 11.06 -6.08
C TRP A 57 8.03 11.79 -6.96
N THR A 58 8.26 11.79 -8.28
CA THR A 58 7.43 12.54 -9.23
C THR A 58 6.48 11.68 -10.05
N GLY A 59 6.62 10.36 -9.98
CA GLY A 59 5.83 9.41 -10.75
C GLY A 59 6.60 8.15 -11.09
N GLY A 60 6.21 7.48 -12.15
CA GLY A 60 6.86 6.29 -12.67
C GLY A 60 6.23 5.81 -13.98
N PHE A 61 6.88 4.85 -14.63
CA PHE A 61 6.41 4.22 -15.86
C PHE A 61 6.80 2.73 -15.89
N CYS A 62 6.06 1.96 -16.66
CA CYS A 62 6.32 0.54 -16.92
C CYS A 62 7.19 0.39 -18.16
N ASP A 63 8.21 -0.45 -18.09
CA ASP A 63 8.96 -0.89 -19.27
C ASP A 63 8.33 -2.11 -19.96
N ASP A 64 8.90 -2.51 -21.09
CA ASP A 64 8.47 -3.68 -21.87
C ASP A 64 8.63 -5.02 -21.12
N GLN A 65 9.37 -5.04 -20.01
CA GLN A 65 9.52 -6.19 -19.13
C GLN A 65 8.49 -6.17 -17.98
N GLN A 66 7.52 -5.25 -18.03
CA GLN A 66 6.53 -5.01 -16.99
C GLN A 66 7.14 -4.65 -15.63
N ILE A 67 8.30 -3.98 -15.63
CA ILE A 67 8.96 -3.45 -14.44
C ILE A 67 8.59 -1.98 -14.29
N CYS A 68 8.21 -1.58 -13.08
CA CYS A 68 7.88 -0.19 -12.76
C CYS A 68 9.15 0.59 -12.40
N HIS A 69 9.41 1.66 -13.14
CA HIS A 69 10.53 2.58 -12.94
C HIS A 69 10.00 3.88 -12.35
N CYS A 70 10.28 4.11 -11.06
CA CYS A 70 9.91 5.36 -10.40
C CYS A 70 10.86 6.50 -10.80
N THR A 71 10.31 7.70 -10.98
CA THR A 71 11.06 8.92 -11.27
C THR A 71 11.20 9.76 -10.00
N PHE A 72 12.39 10.32 -9.80
CA PHE A 72 12.75 11.12 -8.64
C PHE A 72 13.34 12.44 -9.09
N ASN A 73 12.89 13.56 -8.50
CA ASN A 73 13.37 14.90 -8.79
C ASN A 73 13.43 15.73 -7.51
N VAL A 74 14.61 16.30 -7.21
CA VAL A 74 14.92 17.10 -6.01
C VAL A 74 15.39 18.50 -6.35
#